data_AF-A0AAU1CCC2-F1
#
_entry.id   AF-A0AAU1CCC2-F1
#
_cell.length_a   1.000
_cell.length_b   1.000
_cell.length_c   1.000
_cell.angle_alpha   90.00
_cell.angle_beta   90.00
_cell.angle_gamma   90.00
#
_symmetry.space_group_name_H-M   'P 1'
#
loop_
_entity.id
_entity.type
_entity.pdbx_description
1 polymer ?
#
loop_
_entity_poly.entity_id
_entity_poly.type
_entity_poly.pdbx_seq_one_letter_code
_entity_poly.pdbx_strand_id
1 'polypeptide(L)'
;MNLLRADVRRAARSDRGQTAIEFVGTLPLILLTLALLWQAGLVCYTYILAGNAADKAVRAAAVAEGDPEAACERAVREDVPGAWSTVVRCDGVGELVTATVRIDVPLLFPGAFSVPMHATGEAKARNERRDAW
;
A
#
# COMPACT_ATOMS: atom_id res chain seq x y z
N MET A 1 60.07 -19.49 -23.42
CA MET A 1 59.40 -19.56 -22.09
C MET A 1 58.44 -18.40 -21.77
N ASN A 2 58.12 -17.46 -22.69
CA ASN A 2 57.19 -16.34 -22.41
C ASN A 2 55.74 -16.54 -22.89
N LEU A 3 55.46 -17.53 -23.75
CA LEU A 3 54.12 -17.74 -24.32
C LEU A 3 53.13 -18.36 -23.31
N LEU A 4 53.59 -19.34 -22.52
CA LEU A 4 52.78 -20.01 -21.48
C LEU A 4 52.23 -19.07 -20.39
N ARG A 5 52.88 -17.93 -20.13
CA ARG A 5 52.44 -16.97 -19.09
C ARG A 5 51.32 -16.04 -19.57
N ALA A 6 51.16 -15.84 -20.88
CA ALA A 6 50.11 -14.98 -21.44
C ALA A 6 48.74 -15.68 -21.44
N ASP A 7 48.71 -16.98 -21.72
CA ASP A 7 47.48 -17.77 -21.83
C ASP A 7 46.78 -17.97 -20.48
N VAL A 8 47.55 -18.26 -19.42
CA VAL A 8 46.99 -18.41 -18.05
C VAL A 8 46.37 -17.11 -17.55
N ARG A 9 46.95 -15.94 -17.90
CA ARG A 9 46.40 -14.63 -17.54
C ARG A 9 45.12 -14.29 -18.29
N ARG A 10 44.94 -14.78 -19.53
CA ARG A 10 43.69 -14.65 -20.29
C ARG A 10 42.60 -15.57 -19.76
N ALA A 11 42.91 -16.83 -19.50
CA ALA A 11 41.95 -17.80 -18.95
C ALA A 11 41.42 -17.36 -17.58
N ALA A 12 42.30 -16.97 -16.66
CA ALA A 12 41.90 -16.51 -15.33
C ALA A 12 41.11 -15.19 -15.31
N ARG A 13 41.21 -14.38 -16.37
CA ARG A 13 40.43 -13.14 -16.56
C ARG A 13 39.10 -13.41 -17.27
N SER A 14 39.03 -14.46 -18.10
CA SER A 14 37.81 -14.97 -18.73
C SER A 14 36.87 -15.63 -17.71
N ASP A 15 37.39 -16.51 -16.84
CA ASP A 15 36.59 -17.22 -15.83
C ASP A 15 35.93 -16.29 -14.81
N ARG A 16 36.60 -15.22 -14.39
CA ARG A 16 36.04 -14.23 -13.44
C ARG A 16 34.99 -13.31 -14.06
N GLY A 17 34.98 -13.15 -15.38
CA GLY A 17 34.00 -12.34 -16.11
C GLY A 17 32.76 -13.14 -16.53
N GLN A 18 32.92 -14.43 -16.81
CA GLN A 18 31.86 -15.30 -17.29
C GLN A 18 30.73 -15.46 -16.24
N THR A 19 31.10 -15.68 -14.97
CA THR A 19 30.11 -15.77 -13.88
C THR A 19 29.34 -14.45 -13.70
N ALA A 20 29.99 -13.29 -13.81
CA ALA A 20 29.33 -12.00 -13.69
C ALA A 20 28.33 -11.74 -14.84
N ILE A 21 28.64 -12.19 -16.06
CA ILE A 21 27.75 -12.04 -17.22
C ILE A 21 26.50 -12.93 -17.07
N GLU A 22 26.63 -14.13 -16.53
CA GLU A 22 25.49 -15.01 -16.23
C GLU A 22 24.56 -14.42 -15.15
N PHE A 23 25.14 -13.81 -14.11
CA PHE A 23 24.36 -13.11 -13.08
C PHE A 23 23.62 -11.88 -13.62
N VAL A 24 24.20 -11.14 -14.58
CA VAL A 24 23.52 -10.01 -15.22
C VAL A 24 22.28 -10.46 -16.02
N GLY A 25 22.24 -11.71 -16.50
CA GLY A 25 21.05 -12.27 -17.16
C GLY A 25 19.91 -12.62 -16.21
N THR A 26 20.22 -13.14 -15.02
CA THR A 26 19.21 -13.60 -14.04
C THR A 26 18.76 -12.51 -13.07
N LEU A 27 19.64 -11.54 -12.78
CA LEU A 27 19.36 -10.46 -11.85
C LEU A 27 18.11 -9.62 -12.21
N PRO A 28 17.87 -9.21 -13.47
CA PRO A 28 16.66 -8.47 -13.83
C PRO A 28 15.38 -9.27 -13.57
N LEU A 29 15.39 -10.58 -13.83
CA LEU A 29 14.25 -11.47 -13.57
C LEU A 29 13.97 -11.60 -12.07
N ILE A 30 15.02 -11.73 -11.26
CA ILE A 30 14.92 -11.76 -9.80
C ILE A 30 14.33 -10.43 -9.28
N LEU A 31 14.87 -9.30 -9.73
CA LEU A 31 14.38 -7.97 -9.33
C LEU A 31 12.93 -7.75 -9.73
N LEU A 32 12.53 -8.18 -10.93
CA LEU A 32 11.15 -8.11 -11.40
C LEU A 32 10.22 -8.98 -10.53
N THR A 33 10.66 -10.19 -10.18
CA THR A 33 9.89 -11.08 -9.30
C THR A 33 9.73 -10.47 -7.90
N LEU A 34 10.82 -9.94 -7.33
CA LEU A 34 10.79 -9.25 -6.04
C LEU A 34 9.86 -8.02 -6.08
N ALA A 35 9.91 -7.24 -7.16
CA ALA A 35 9.01 -6.11 -7.36
C ALA A 35 7.54 -6.57 -7.43
N LEU A 36 7.22 -7.66 -8.11
CA LEU A 36 5.85 -8.21 -8.16
C LEU A 36 5.38 -8.70 -6.79
N LEU A 37 6.21 -9.44 -6.06
CA LEU A 37 5.90 -9.88 -4.69
C LEU A 37 5.69 -8.69 -3.76
N TRP A 38 6.55 -7.67 -3.88
CA TRP A 38 6.42 -6.41 -3.18
C TRP A 38 5.11 -5.69 -3.51
N GLN A 39 4.74 -5.62 -4.80
CA GLN A 39 3.46 -5.05 -5.22
C GLN A 39 2.26 -5.82 -4.68
N ALA A 40 2.28 -7.15 -4.70
CA ALA A 40 1.21 -7.96 -4.12
C ALA A 40 1.05 -7.69 -2.61
N GLY A 41 2.17 -7.58 -1.89
CA GLY A 41 2.18 -7.21 -0.47
C GLY A 41 1.59 -5.82 -0.22
N LEU A 42 1.98 -4.82 -1.03
CA LEU A 42 1.42 -3.47 -0.93
C LEU A 42 -0.08 -3.45 -1.19
N VAL A 43 -0.56 -4.12 -2.25
CA VAL A 43 -2.01 -4.24 -2.54
C VAL A 43 -2.74 -4.81 -1.33
N CYS A 44 -2.29 -5.92 -0.77
CA CYS A 44 -2.90 -6.53 0.41
C CYS A 44 -2.92 -5.55 1.60
N TYR A 45 -1.80 -4.89 1.86
CA TYR A 45 -1.69 -3.89 2.92
C TYR A 45 -2.68 -2.72 2.73
N THR A 46 -2.89 -2.25 1.50
CA THR A 46 -3.86 -1.17 1.22
C THR A 46 -5.29 -1.53 1.60
N TYR A 47 -5.71 -2.78 1.37
CA TYR A 47 -7.04 -3.25 1.77
C TYR A 47 -7.18 -3.32 3.29
N ILE A 48 -6.15 -3.80 3.98
CA ILE A 48 -6.11 -3.82 5.45
C ILE A 48 -6.21 -2.39 6.00
N LEU A 49 -5.43 -1.46 5.44
CA LEU A 49 -5.43 -0.06 5.84
C LEU A 49 -6.81 0.59 5.60
N ALA A 50 -7.42 0.40 4.43
CA ALA A 50 -8.74 0.96 4.11
C ALA A 50 -9.83 0.42 5.03
N GLY A 51 -9.79 -0.88 5.38
CA GLY A 51 -10.72 -1.49 6.33
C GLY A 51 -10.60 -0.91 7.74
N ASN A 52 -9.38 -0.84 8.27
CA ASN A 52 -9.12 -0.26 9.60
C ASN A 52 -9.56 1.21 9.68
N ALA A 53 -9.29 1.97 8.62
CA ALA A 53 -9.72 3.36 8.54
C ALA A 53 -11.25 3.49 8.53
N ALA A 54 -11.96 2.64 7.78
CA ALA A 54 -13.42 2.62 7.75
C ALA A 54 -14.03 2.27 9.13
N ASP A 55 -13.48 1.27 9.82
CA ASP A 55 -13.93 0.88 11.15
C ASP A 55 -13.72 1.98 12.19
N LYS A 56 -12.59 2.68 12.14
CA LYS A 56 -12.34 3.82 13.03
C LYS A 56 -13.24 5.01 12.69
N ALA A 57 -13.42 5.29 11.41
CA ALA A 57 -14.27 6.37 10.93
C ALA A 57 -15.72 6.19 11.34
N VAL A 58 -16.28 4.98 11.17
CA VAL A 58 -17.68 4.72 11.52
C VAL A 58 -17.92 4.84 13.03
N ARG A 59 -16.98 4.38 13.86
CA ARG A 59 -17.06 4.52 15.32
C ARG A 59 -17.01 5.97 15.74
N ALA A 60 -16.09 6.75 15.18
CA ALA A 60 -15.97 8.18 15.47
C ALA A 60 -17.25 8.93 15.08
N ALA A 61 -17.86 8.58 13.95
CA ALA A 61 -19.10 9.20 13.48
C ALA A 61 -20.34 8.75 14.28
N ALA A 62 -20.41 7.48 14.73
CA ALA A 62 -21.53 6.96 15.50
C ALA A 62 -21.74 7.65 16.86
N VAL A 63 -20.64 8.11 17.48
CA VAL A 63 -20.66 8.80 18.79
C VAL A 63 -20.46 10.32 18.69
N ALA A 64 -20.36 10.87 17.48
CA ALA A 64 -20.06 12.29 17.29
C ALA A 64 -21.22 13.18 17.80
N GLU A 65 -20.94 14.06 18.76
CA GLU A 65 -21.92 15.02 19.30
C GLU A 65 -22.20 16.22 18.35
N GLY A 66 -21.31 16.44 17.38
CA GLY A 66 -21.42 17.50 16.38
C GLY A 66 -21.75 16.95 14.98
N ASP A 67 -20.93 17.34 14.01
CA ASP A 67 -20.98 16.85 12.63
C ASP A 67 -20.31 15.46 12.50
N PRO A 68 -21.09 14.39 12.22
CA PRO A 68 -20.55 13.03 12.05
C PRO A 68 -19.59 12.91 10.88
N GLU A 69 -19.77 13.70 9.81
CA GLU A 69 -18.92 13.69 8.63
C GLU A 69 -17.52 14.23 8.99
N ALA A 70 -17.45 15.39 9.64
CA ALA A 70 -16.20 15.96 10.12
C ALA A 70 -15.49 15.08 11.17
N ALA A 71 -16.23 14.34 12.01
CA ALA A 71 -15.64 13.37 12.94
C ALA A 71 -15.03 12.16 12.21
N CYS A 72 -15.76 11.62 11.23
CA CYS A 72 -15.28 10.54 10.37
C CYS A 72 -14.01 10.94 9.61
N GLU A 73 -14.03 12.09 8.92
CA GLU A 73 -12.87 12.51 8.12
C GLU A 73 -11.62 12.72 8.98
N ARG A 74 -11.77 13.28 10.17
CA ARG A 74 -10.65 13.43 11.12
C ARG A 74 -10.09 12.07 11.52
N ALA A 75 -10.95 11.11 11.85
CA ALA A 75 -10.52 9.76 12.21
C ALA A 75 -9.75 9.08 11.07
N VAL A 76 -10.17 9.26 9.80
CA VAL A 76 -9.41 8.74 8.65
C VAL A 76 -8.08 9.45 8.48
N ARG A 77 -8.03 10.78 8.61
CA ARG A 77 -6.78 11.56 8.49
C ARG A 77 -5.75 11.21 9.58
N GLU A 78 -6.21 10.83 10.76
CA GLU A 78 -5.36 10.39 11.86
C GLU A 78 -4.87 8.95 11.68
N ASP A 79 -5.68 8.09 11.08
CA ASP A 79 -5.35 6.67 10.87
C ASP A 79 -4.48 6.43 9.63
N VAL A 80 -4.73 7.16 8.55
CA VAL A 80 -4.04 6.96 7.28
C VAL A 80 -2.83 7.90 7.17
N PRO A 81 -1.61 7.37 6.93
CA PRO A 81 -0.43 8.22 6.81
C PRO A 81 -0.55 9.19 5.63
N GLY A 82 -0.09 10.43 5.78
CA GLY A 82 -0.26 11.49 4.77
C GLY A 82 0.40 11.26 3.41
N ALA A 83 1.21 10.21 3.25
CA ALA A 83 1.78 9.80 1.96
C ALA A 83 0.79 9.00 1.07
N TRP A 84 -0.39 8.67 1.60
CA TRP A 84 -1.42 7.91 0.90
C TRP A 84 -2.53 8.84 0.39
N SER A 85 -2.97 8.62 -0.85
CA SER A 85 -4.13 9.31 -1.42
C SER A 85 -5.40 8.60 -0.99
N THR A 86 -6.33 9.34 -0.39
CA THR A 86 -7.59 8.80 0.14
C THR A 86 -8.79 9.61 -0.32
N VAL A 87 -9.91 8.92 -0.48
CA VAL A 87 -11.24 9.53 -0.61
C VAL A 87 -12.13 8.92 0.46
N VAL A 88 -12.76 9.78 1.25
CA VAL A 88 -13.61 9.40 2.37
C VAL A 88 -15.04 9.81 2.06
N ARG A 89 -15.98 8.93 2.36
CA ARG A 89 -17.42 9.21 2.27
C ARG A 89 -18.09 8.68 3.53
N CYS A 90 -18.78 9.56 4.25
CA CYS A 90 -19.46 9.19 5.46
C CYS A 90 -20.92 9.60 5.40
N ASP A 91 -21.81 8.60 5.42
CA ASP A 91 -23.25 8.80 5.41
C ASP A 91 -23.78 8.52 6.82
N GLY A 92 -24.24 9.57 7.50
CA GLY A 92 -24.74 9.49 8.89
C GLY A 92 -26.25 9.70 9.03
N VAL A 93 -27.05 9.37 8.02
CA VAL A 93 -28.49 9.70 8.02
C VAL A 93 -29.31 8.56 8.62
N GLY A 94 -29.93 8.80 9.78
CA GLY A 94 -30.87 7.86 10.41
C GLY A 94 -30.25 6.99 11.52
N GLU A 95 -30.70 5.73 11.62
CA GLU A 95 -30.28 4.78 12.67
C GLU A 95 -28.91 4.15 12.45
N LEU A 96 -28.36 4.26 11.23
CA LEU A 96 -27.09 3.66 10.86
C LEU A 96 -26.17 4.74 10.30
N VAL A 97 -24.91 4.65 10.69
CA VAL A 97 -23.81 5.41 10.11
C VAL A 97 -23.00 4.47 9.24
N THR A 98 -22.66 4.89 8.02
CA THR A 98 -21.82 4.15 7.08
C THR A 98 -20.58 4.98 6.76
N ALA A 99 -19.39 4.37 6.88
CA ALA A 99 -18.14 4.95 6.44
C ALA A 99 -17.57 4.14 5.28
N THR A 100 -17.23 4.82 4.18
CA THR A 100 -16.53 4.24 3.03
C THR A 100 -15.20 4.97 2.86
N VAL A 101 -14.09 4.23 2.89
CA VAL A 101 -12.73 4.75 2.71
C VAL A 101 -12.12 4.09 1.49
N ARG A 102 -11.74 4.90 0.51
CA ARG A 102 -11.03 4.48 -0.70
C ARG A 102 -9.58 4.95 -0.62
N ILE A 103 -8.63 4.04 -0.79
CA ILE A 103 -7.20 4.33 -0.77
C ILE A 103 -6.58 3.90 -2.10
N ASP A 104 -5.78 4.78 -2.71
CA ASP A 104 -5.08 4.48 -3.96
C ASP A 104 -3.88 3.56 -3.70
N VAL A 105 -3.71 2.53 -4.54
CA VAL A 105 -2.58 1.61 -4.41
C VAL A 105 -1.33 2.24 -5.02
N PRO A 106 -0.24 2.42 -4.24
CA PRO A 106 1.00 2.99 -4.77
C PRO A 106 1.77 1.97 -5.61
N LEU A 107 2.38 2.45 -6.70
CA LEU A 107 3.35 1.72 -7.50
C LEU A 107 4.72 1.79 -6.81
N LEU A 108 5.17 0.66 -6.26
CA LEU A 108 6.42 0.47 -5.50
C LEU A 108 6.56 1.30 -4.21
N PHE A 109 6.25 2.60 -4.20
CA PHE A 109 6.42 3.47 -3.03
C PHE A 109 5.26 4.48 -2.90
N PRO A 110 4.75 4.73 -1.68
CA PRO A 110 3.72 5.75 -1.44
C PRO A 110 4.26 7.16 -1.76
N GLY A 111 3.45 7.97 -2.45
CA GLY A 111 3.77 9.35 -2.80
C GLY A 111 4.49 9.60 -4.14
N ALA A 112 4.85 8.56 -4.91
CA ALA A 112 5.52 8.71 -6.22
C ALA A 112 4.54 8.56 -7.40
N PHE A 113 4.03 7.35 -7.62
CA PHE A 113 3.09 7.01 -8.68
C PHE A 113 2.06 6.02 -8.13
N SER A 114 0.80 6.11 -8.55
CA SER A 114 -0.25 5.14 -8.21
C SER A 114 -0.65 4.33 -9.44
N VAL A 115 -0.90 3.04 -9.25
CA VAL A 115 -1.59 2.25 -10.27
C VAL A 115 -3.06 2.66 -10.33
N PRO A 116 -3.79 2.47 -11.45
CA PRO A 116 -5.23 2.72 -11.55
C PRO A 116 -6.04 1.63 -10.81
N MET A 117 -5.63 1.31 -9.58
CA MET A 117 -6.25 0.34 -8.69
C MET A 117 -6.44 0.99 -7.33
N HIS A 118 -7.58 0.72 -6.72
CA HIS A 118 -7.98 1.30 -5.45
C HIS A 118 -8.46 0.19 -4.52
N ALA A 119 -8.10 0.29 -3.24
CA ALA A 119 -8.68 -0.52 -2.18
C ALA A 119 -9.82 0.25 -1.52
N THR A 120 -10.94 -0.42 -1.30
CA THR A 120 -12.13 0.18 -0.67
C THR A 120 -12.46 -0.60 0.60
N GLY A 121 -12.53 0.09 1.73
CA GLY A 121 -13.08 -0.39 2.99
C GLY A 121 -14.45 0.24 3.24
N GLU A 122 -15.40 -0.55 3.73
CA GLU A 122 -16.72 -0.08 4.13
C GLU A 122 -17.09 -0.66 5.49
N ALA A 123 -17.58 0.18 6.40
CA ALA A 123 -18.02 -0.20 7.73
C ALA A 123 -19.34 0.49 8.09
N LYS A 124 -20.17 -0.18 8.91
CA LYS A 124 -21.49 0.31 9.35
C LYS A 124 -21.64 0.14 10.86
N ALA A 125 -22.21 1.14 11.52
CA ALA A 125 -22.52 1.10 12.96
C ALA A 125 -23.88 1.74 13.26
N ARG A 126 -24.50 1.37 14.38
CA ARG A 126 -25.72 2.02 14.86
C ARG A 126 -25.38 3.43 15.35
N ASN A 127 -26.25 4.38 15.05
CA ASN A 127 -26.17 5.74 15.55
C ASN A 127 -26.65 5.78 17.00
N GLU A 128 -25.72 5.83 17.95
CA GLU A 128 -26.01 5.76 19.39
C GLU A 128 -26.67 7.03 19.93
N ARG A 129 -26.62 8.16 19.20
CA ARG A 129 -27.29 9.40 19.62
C ARG A 129 -28.81 9.36 19.49
N ARG A 130 -29.36 8.49 18.64
CA ARG A 130 -30.81 8.42 18.44
C ARG A 130 -31.55 7.83 19.64
N ASP A 131 -30.85 7.04 20.45
CA ASP A 131 -31.42 6.34 21.60
C ASP A 131 -31.30 7.17 22.91
N ALA A 132 -30.66 8.35 22.83
CA ALA A 132 -30.38 9.24 23.96
C ALA A 132 -31.44 10.34 24.18
N TRP A 133 -32.58 10.29 23.47
CA TRP A 133 -33.71 11.23 23.61
C TRP A 133 -35.02 10.52 23.85
#